data_AF-A0A938VDX8-F1
#
_entry.id   AF-A0A938VDX8-F1
#
_cell.length_a   1.000
_cell.length_b   1.000
_cell.length_c   1.000
_cell.angle_alpha   90.00
_cell.angle_beta   90.00
_cell.angle_gamma   90.00
#
_symmetry.space_group_name_H-M   'P 1'
#
loop_
_entity.id
_entity.type
_entity.pdbx_description
1 polymer ?
#
loop_
_entity_poly.entity_id
_entity_poly.type
_entity_poly.pdbx_seq_one_letter_code
_entity_poly.pdbx_strand_id
1 'polypeptide(L)'
;MVAVWDYAWHLTAGSGWRSVIGAQPTQGGTMQLSYFTMPLHPPGSDPAQTFADDLDQIVTLDRLGYKEAWIGEHFTSVWENIPCPDLFIAQALPLTEQIVLGTGVSCLPNHSPLMLAQRIAQLDNMAPGRFA
;
A
#
# COMPACT_ATOMS: atom_id res chain seq x y z
N MET A 1 12.68 -21.82 8.95
CA MET A 1 14.02 -21.19 9.01
C MET A 1 13.81 -19.78 9.54
N VAL A 2 13.81 -19.65 10.87
CA VAL A 2 13.63 -18.40 11.61
C VAL A 2 15.02 -17.99 12.07
N ALA A 3 15.48 -16.78 11.68
CA ALA A 3 16.50 -15.96 12.35
C ALA A 3 17.28 -15.08 11.36
N VAL A 4 16.78 -13.88 11.05
CA VAL A 4 17.61 -12.70 10.71
C VAL A 4 16.84 -11.43 11.12
N TRP A 5 16.54 -11.25 12.41
CA TRP A 5 15.91 -10.00 12.89
C TRP A 5 16.56 -9.40 14.16
N ASP A 6 17.43 -10.14 14.87
CA ASP A 6 17.93 -9.67 16.18
C ASP A 6 19.27 -8.93 16.18
N TYR A 7 19.97 -8.79 15.05
CA TYR A 7 21.34 -8.22 15.06
C TYR A 7 21.45 -6.70 14.89
N ALA A 8 20.34 -5.99 14.61
CA ALA A 8 20.39 -4.53 14.41
C ALA A 8 20.22 -3.70 15.70
N TRP A 9 19.94 -4.33 16.84
CA TRP A 9 19.39 -3.62 18.01
C TRP A 9 20.41 -2.93 18.93
N HIS A 10 21.72 -3.13 18.72
CA HIS A 10 22.73 -2.69 19.68
C HIS A 10 23.64 -1.52 19.27
N LEU A 11 23.49 -0.92 18.07
CA LEU A 11 24.49 0.05 17.58
C LEU A 11 24.02 1.50 17.34
N THR A 12 22.79 1.89 17.67
CA THR A 12 22.38 3.31 17.52
C THR A 12 21.38 3.75 18.59
N ALA A 13 21.77 3.67 19.86
CA ALA A 13 21.08 4.38 20.95
C ALA A 13 21.36 5.90 20.86
N GLY A 14 20.80 6.55 19.83
CA GLY A 14 20.73 8.00 19.66
C GLY A 14 19.31 8.49 19.92
N SER A 15 19.19 9.50 20.77
CA SER A 15 17.97 10.05 21.37
C SER A 15 17.02 10.73 20.36
N GLY A 16 16.22 9.95 19.61
CA GLY A 16 15.23 10.53 18.69
C GLY A 16 13.98 9.71 18.35
N TRP A 17 13.90 8.42 18.70
CA TRP A 17 12.93 7.50 18.08
C TRP A 17 11.77 7.05 18.99
N ARG A 18 11.61 7.67 20.17
CA ARG A 18 10.65 7.22 21.20
C ARG A 18 9.17 7.34 20.81
N SER A 19 8.80 7.96 19.69
CA SER A 19 7.40 8.12 19.28
C SER A 19 6.88 7.11 18.26
N VAL A 20 7.73 6.27 17.65
CA VAL A 20 7.30 5.46 16.49
C VAL A 20 6.71 4.10 16.87
N ILE A 21 6.88 3.64 18.12
CA ILE A 21 6.35 2.33 18.57
C ILE A 21 5.66 2.44 19.94
N GLY A 22 4.98 3.57 20.18
CA GLY A 22 4.10 3.76 21.31
C GLY A 22 2.66 3.64 20.85
N ALA A 23 2.07 2.43 20.88
CA ALA A 23 0.62 2.31 20.90
C ALA A 23 0.14 2.84 22.27
N GLN A 24 -0.04 4.16 22.38
CA GLN A 24 -0.79 4.77 23.45
C GLN A 24 -2.25 4.30 23.28
N PRO A 25 -2.90 3.73 24.31
CA PRO A 25 -4.33 3.45 24.23
C PRO A 25 -5.05 4.78 23.98
N THR A 26 -5.70 4.93 22.84
CA THR A 26 -6.46 6.14 22.54
C THR A 26 -7.64 6.20 23.50
N GLN A 27 -7.59 7.10 24.49
CA GLN A 27 -8.77 7.46 25.25
C GLN A 27 -9.77 8.10 24.27
N GLY A 28 -10.87 7.39 23.99
CA GLY A 28 -12.03 7.94 23.27
C GLY A 28 -11.91 8.14 21.75
N GLY A 29 -10.95 7.49 21.06
CA GLY A 29 -10.86 7.52 19.60
C GLY A 29 -11.66 6.39 18.93
N THR A 30 -12.42 6.69 17.87
CA THR A 30 -13.02 5.67 17.00
C THR A 30 -11.92 4.89 16.27
N MET A 31 -12.05 3.55 16.23
CA MET A 31 -11.10 2.69 15.51
C MET A 31 -11.09 3.03 14.01
N GLN A 32 -9.89 3.19 13.45
CA GLN A 32 -9.71 3.40 12.02
C GLN A 32 -9.47 2.05 11.32
N LEU A 33 -10.13 1.84 10.19
CA LEU A 33 -10.02 0.62 9.40
C LEU A 33 -9.16 0.86 8.17
N SER A 34 -8.23 -0.06 7.90
CA SER A 34 -7.42 -0.09 6.68
C SER A 34 -7.67 -1.41 5.95
N TYR A 35 -7.55 -1.37 4.62
CA TYR A 35 -7.71 -2.53 3.75
C TYR A 35 -6.37 -2.95 3.13
N PHE A 36 -6.12 -4.25 3.07
CA PHE A 36 -5.00 -4.80 2.32
C PHE A 36 -5.54 -5.50 1.08
N THR A 37 -5.22 -4.94 -0.08
CA THR A 37 -5.70 -5.41 -1.38
C THR A 37 -4.87 -6.60 -1.81
N MET A 38 -5.46 -7.78 -1.65
CA MET A 38 -5.07 -8.98 -2.39
C MET A 38 -6.09 -9.14 -3.53
N PRO A 39 -5.75 -8.74 -4.77
CA PRO A 39 -6.67 -8.81 -5.90
C PRO A 39 -6.81 -10.28 -6.32
N LEU A 40 -7.63 -11.05 -5.60
CA LEU A 40 -7.72 -12.51 -5.72
C LEU A 40 -8.69 -12.90 -6.84
N HIS A 41 -8.17 -13.05 -8.04
CA HIS A 41 -8.95 -13.39 -9.23
C HIS A 41 -8.62 -14.81 -9.72
N PRO A 42 -9.63 -15.63 -10.11
CA PRO A 42 -9.37 -16.97 -10.63
C PRO A 42 -8.46 -16.98 -11.87
N PRO A 43 -7.58 -17.98 -12.02
CA PRO A 43 -6.79 -18.17 -13.24
C PRO A 43 -7.67 -18.19 -14.50
N GLY A 44 -7.28 -17.40 -15.51
CA GLY A 44 -8.03 -17.25 -16.76
C GLY A 44 -9.10 -16.14 -16.75
N SER A 45 -9.25 -15.40 -15.65
CA SER A 45 -10.06 -14.18 -15.62
C SER A 45 -9.51 -13.13 -16.60
N ASP A 46 -10.40 -12.31 -17.15
CA ASP A 46 -10.02 -11.20 -18.03
C ASP A 46 -9.28 -10.13 -17.23
N PRO A 47 -7.99 -9.86 -17.51
CA PRO A 47 -7.21 -8.87 -16.76
C PRO A 47 -7.83 -7.46 -16.73
N ALA A 48 -8.53 -7.06 -17.80
CA ALA A 48 -9.17 -5.75 -17.82
C ALA A 48 -10.33 -5.68 -16.82
N GLN A 49 -11.12 -6.76 -16.72
CA GLN A 49 -12.22 -6.85 -15.78
C GLN A 49 -11.72 -6.91 -14.34
N THR A 50 -10.67 -7.69 -14.06
CA THR A 50 -10.14 -7.80 -12.69
C THR A 50 -9.68 -6.45 -12.14
N PHE A 51 -8.98 -5.64 -12.97
CA PHE A 51 -8.58 -4.29 -12.54
C PHE A 51 -9.77 -3.36 -12.34
N ALA A 52 -10.83 -3.50 -13.15
CA ALA A 52 -12.06 -2.73 -12.96
C ALA A 52 -12.75 -3.10 -11.64
N ASP A 53 -12.81 -4.39 -11.30
CA ASP A 53 -13.39 -4.91 -10.07
C ASP A 53 -12.60 -4.43 -8.84
N ASP A 54 -11.26 -4.50 -8.90
CA ASP A 54 -10.40 -4.00 -7.82
C ASP A 54 -10.56 -2.47 -7.63
N LEU A 55 -10.71 -1.70 -8.72
CA LEU A 55 -10.96 -0.26 -8.65
C LEU A 55 -12.31 0.05 -7.99
N ASP A 56 -13.38 -0.66 -8.38
CA ASP A 56 -14.71 -0.49 -7.79
C ASP A 56 -14.69 -0.83 -6.29
N GLN A 57 -13.91 -1.84 -5.90
CA GLN A 57 -13.69 -2.15 -4.50
C GLN A 57 -13.02 -0.99 -3.74
N ILE A 58 -11.95 -0.40 -4.28
CA ILE A 58 -11.28 0.75 -3.66
C ILE A 58 -12.23 1.95 -3.52
N VAL A 59 -13.02 2.24 -4.56
CA VAL A 59 -14.04 3.32 -4.53
C VAL A 59 -15.10 3.04 -3.47
N THR A 60 -15.52 1.78 -3.34
CA THR A 60 -16.49 1.37 -2.32
C THR A 60 -15.91 1.53 -0.91
N LEU A 61 -14.65 1.15 -0.69
CA LEU A 61 -13.97 1.29 0.60
C LEU A 61 -13.83 2.76 1.02
N ASP A 62 -13.50 3.65 0.08
CA ASP A 62 -13.47 5.10 0.30
C ASP A 62 -14.84 5.63 0.77
N ARG A 63 -15.92 5.23 0.08
CA ARG A 63 -17.30 5.60 0.46
C ARG A 63 -17.73 5.06 1.82
N LEU A 64 -17.19 3.90 2.22
CA LEU A 64 -17.43 3.29 3.53
C LEU A 64 -16.59 3.92 4.65
N GLY A 65 -15.68 4.84 4.33
CA GLY A 65 -14.86 5.55 5.31
C GLY A 65 -13.63 4.76 5.77
N TYR A 66 -13.14 3.80 4.97
CA TYR A 66 -11.83 3.19 5.22
C TYR A 66 -10.74 4.25 5.13
N LYS A 67 -9.79 4.19 6.05
CA LYS A 67 -8.74 5.19 6.15
C LYS A 67 -7.64 4.99 5.12
N GLU A 68 -7.27 3.73 4.87
CA GLU A 68 -6.19 3.37 3.96
C GLU A 68 -6.54 2.14 3.14
N ALA A 69 -5.98 2.04 1.93
CA ALA A 69 -5.88 0.80 1.17
C ALA A 69 -4.46 0.58 0.66
N TRP A 70 -3.94 -0.62 0.88
CA TRP A 70 -2.58 -1.02 0.51
C TRP A 70 -2.62 -2.02 -0.65
N ILE A 71 -1.94 -1.74 -1.77
CA ILE A 71 -1.99 -2.55 -2.99
C ILE A 71 -0.69 -3.36 -3.13
N GLY A 72 -0.81 -4.69 -3.14
CA GLY A 72 0.34 -5.60 -3.28
C GLY A 72 0.90 -5.67 -4.70
N GLU A 73 2.20 -5.96 -4.81
CA GLU A 73 2.90 -6.15 -6.09
C GLU A 73 3.21 -7.63 -6.34
N HIS A 74 2.72 -8.15 -7.46
CA HIS A 74 2.91 -9.54 -7.85
C HIS A 74 3.20 -9.67 -9.35
N PHE A 75 4.38 -10.24 -9.68
CA PHE A 75 4.80 -10.46 -11.07
C PHE A 75 4.48 -11.86 -11.60
N THR A 76 4.45 -12.85 -10.70
CA THR A 76 4.36 -14.27 -11.06
C THR A 76 3.11 -14.95 -10.51
N SER A 77 2.33 -14.25 -9.69
CA SER A 77 1.07 -14.79 -9.18
C SER A 77 0.02 -14.77 -10.29
N VAL A 78 -0.69 -15.89 -10.43
CA VAL A 78 -1.82 -16.00 -11.35
C VAL A 78 -3.10 -15.49 -10.69
N TRP A 79 -3.16 -15.55 -9.35
CA TRP A 79 -4.31 -15.10 -8.58
C TRP A 79 -4.26 -13.60 -8.33
N GLU A 80 -3.09 -13.07 -7.97
CA GLU A 80 -2.87 -11.67 -7.66
C GLU A 80 -2.17 -11.00 -8.82
N ASN A 81 -2.92 -10.33 -9.69
CA ASN A 81 -2.46 -9.96 -11.02
C ASN A 81 -2.07 -8.48 -11.19
N ILE A 82 -1.75 -7.78 -10.09
CA ILE A 82 -1.26 -6.40 -10.10
C ILE A 82 0.28 -6.38 -9.98
N PRO A 83 1.02 -6.20 -11.09
CA PRO A 83 2.48 -6.07 -11.06
C PRO A 83 2.98 -4.62 -10.88
N CYS A 84 2.11 -3.63 -11.05
CA CYS A 84 2.44 -2.21 -11.00
C CYS A 84 1.44 -1.47 -10.09
N PRO A 85 1.57 -1.56 -8.75
CA PRO A 85 0.63 -0.96 -7.82
C PRO A 85 0.57 0.57 -7.95
N ASP A 86 1.67 1.24 -8.27
CA ASP A 86 1.73 2.68 -8.44
C ASP A 86 0.89 3.19 -9.63
N LEU A 87 0.87 2.45 -10.75
CA LEU A 87 -0.01 2.77 -11.90
C LEU A 87 -1.48 2.56 -11.54
N PHE A 88 -1.78 1.48 -10.82
CA PHE A 88 -3.14 1.20 -10.35
C PHE A 88 -3.63 2.28 -9.37
N ILE A 89 -2.79 2.68 -8.41
CA ILE A 89 -3.06 3.78 -7.48
C ILE A 89 -3.28 5.08 -8.24
N ALA A 90 -2.44 5.40 -9.24
CA ALA A 90 -2.61 6.60 -10.05
C ALA A 90 -3.99 6.66 -10.73
N GLN A 91 -4.54 5.52 -11.15
CA GLN A 91 -5.90 5.42 -11.69
C GLN A 91 -6.99 5.53 -10.62
N ALA A 92 -6.75 5.00 -9.41
CA ALA A 92 -7.71 5.03 -8.30
C ALA A 92 -7.83 6.41 -7.64
N LEU A 93 -6.78 7.22 -7.65
CA LEU A 93 -6.75 8.55 -7.04
C LEU A 93 -7.92 9.46 -7.45
N PRO A 94 -8.20 9.71 -8.75
CA PRO A 94 -9.30 10.57 -9.16
C PRO A 94 -10.69 9.97 -8.92
N LEU A 95 -10.79 8.68 -8.57
CA LEU A 95 -12.06 7.98 -8.32
C LEU A 95 -12.43 7.96 -6.82
N THR A 96 -11.51 8.39 -5.96
CA THR A 96 -11.67 8.42 -4.50
C THR A 96 -11.47 9.81 -3.94
N GLU A 97 -12.07 10.09 -2.78
CA GLU A 97 -12.07 11.41 -2.16
C GLU A 97 -11.18 11.48 -0.92
N GLN A 98 -11.18 10.45 -0.06
CA GLN A 98 -10.64 10.53 1.31
C GLN A 98 -9.58 9.48 1.64
N ILE A 99 -9.69 8.28 1.06
CA ILE A 99 -8.82 7.15 1.36
C ILE A 99 -7.38 7.46 0.96
N VAL A 100 -6.45 7.04 1.82
CA VAL A 100 -5.01 7.06 1.55
C VAL A 100 -4.65 5.77 0.84
N LEU A 101 -3.94 5.86 -0.29
CA LEU A 101 -3.56 4.70 -1.10
C LEU A 101 -2.05 4.48 -0.99
N GLY A 102 -1.63 3.24 -0.74
CA GLY A 102 -0.21 2.93 -0.58
C GLY A 102 0.21 1.63 -1.25
N THR A 103 1.51 1.45 -1.45
CA THR A 103 2.05 0.18 -1.95
C THR A 103 2.33 -0.77 -0.79
N GLY A 104 1.78 -1.99 -0.84
CA GLY A 104 1.92 -3.01 0.22
C GLY A 104 2.39 -4.35 -0.34
N VAL A 105 3.51 -4.45 -1.05
CA VAL A 105 4.67 -3.52 -1.08
C VAL A 105 5.16 -3.29 -2.50
N SER A 106 5.94 -2.25 -2.75
CA SER A 106 6.86 -2.22 -3.89
C SER A 106 8.04 -3.16 -3.61
N CYS A 107 8.25 -4.21 -4.40
CA CYS A 107 9.30 -5.19 -4.14
C CYS A 107 10.66 -4.65 -4.61
N LEU A 108 11.34 -3.88 -3.77
CA LEU A 108 12.58 -3.16 -4.10
C LEU A 108 13.62 -3.94 -4.94
N PRO A 109 13.89 -5.24 -4.70
CA PRO A 109 14.85 -5.99 -5.51
C PRO A 109 14.47 -6.15 -6.99
N ASN A 110 13.19 -5.97 -7.34
CA ASN A 110 12.68 -6.12 -8.71
C ASN A 110 12.78 -4.83 -9.53
N HIS A 111 13.18 -3.71 -8.91
CA HIS A 111 13.16 -2.40 -9.55
C HIS A 111 14.55 -1.78 -9.61
N SER A 112 14.76 -0.90 -10.61
CA SER A 112 15.84 0.07 -10.54
C SER A 112 15.51 1.07 -9.43
N PRO A 113 16.38 1.25 -8.40
CA PRO A 113 16.10 2.15 -7.28
C PRO A 113 15.83 3.59 -7.71
N LEU A 114 16.57 4.08 -8.72
CA LEU A 114 16.38 5.43 -9.26
C LEU A 114 15.01 5.57 -9.92
N MET A 115 14.61 4.60 -10.74
CA MET A 115 13.33 4.66 -11.46
C MET A 115 12.15 4.58 -10.50
N LEU A 116 12.22 3.68 -9.51
CA LEU A 116 11.17 3.55 -8.51
C LEU A 116 11.04 4.84 -7.68
N ALA A 117 12.16 5.38 -7.19
CA ALA A 117 12.15 6.62 -6.41
C ALA A 117 11.49 7.78 -7.18
N GLN A 118 11.78 7.93 -8.47
CA GLN A 118 11.19 8.98 -9.31
C GLN A 118 9.67 8.77 -9.51
N ARG A 119 9.23 7.53 -9.78
CA ARG A 119 7.80 7.20 -9.93
C ARG A 119 7.01 7.45 -8.64
N ILE A 120 7.54 7.00 -7.50
CA ILE A 120 6.91 7.19 -6.20
C ILE A 120 6.87 8.67 -5.82
N ALA A 121 7.94 9.43 -6.05
CA ALA A 121 7.95 10.87 -5.81
C ALA A 121 6.93 11.61 -6.70
N GLN A 122 6.79 11.21 -7.96
CA GLN A 122 5.76 11.77 -8.83
C GLN A 122 4.36 11.44 -8.33
N LEU A 123 4.11 10.18 -7.95
CA LEU A 123 2.81 9.73 -7.46
C LEU A 123 2.41 10.45 -6.16
N ASP A 124 3.33 10.61 -5.21
CA ASP A 124 3.12 11.37 -3.98
C ASP A 124 2.71 12.82 -4.26
N ASN A 125 3.39 13.49 -5.21
CA ASN A 125 3.01 14.84 -5.65
C ASN A 125 1.63 14.90 -6.33
N MET A 126 1.21 13.82 -7.01
CA MET A 126 -0.14 13.71 -7.60
C MET A 126 -1.22 13.42 -6.55
N ALA A 127 -0.83 12.99 -5.34
CA ALA A 127 -1.71 12.53 -4.27
C ALA A 127 -1.45 13.29 -2.95
N PRO A 128 -1.56 14.63 -2.92
CA PRO A 128 -1.14 15.42 -1.76
C PRO A 128 -1.87 14.99 -0.48
N GLY A 129 -1.12 14.39 0.45
CA GLY A 129 -1.63 13.87 1.73
C GLY A 129 -2.46 12.59 1.61
N ARG A 130 -2.43 11.91 0.46
CA ARG A 130 -3.24 10.73 0.12
C ARG A 130 -2.43 9.55 -0.43
N PHE A 131 -1.10 9.59 -0.31
CA PHE A 131 -0.21 8.49 -0.66
C PHE A 131 0.60 8.02 0.56
N ALA A 132 0.87 6.72 0.65
CA ALA A 132 1.60 6.07 1.74
C ALA A 132 2.62 5.02 1.28
#